data_AF-A0A530H8G1-F1
#
_entry.id   AF-A0A530H8G1-F1
#
_cell.length_a   1.000
_cell.length_b   1.000
_cell.length_c   1.000
_cell.angle_alpha   90.00
_cell.angle_beta   90.00
_cell.angle_gamma   90.00
#
_symmetry.space_group_name_H-M   'P 1'
#
loop_
_entity.id
_entity.type
_entity.pdbx_description
1 polymer ?
#
loop_
_entity_poly.entity_id
_entity_poly.type
_entity_poly.pdbx_seq_one_letter_code
_entity_poly.pdbx_strand_id
1 'polypeptide(L)'
;SCSVGIEIVNPGHTLGYKAFPRRQIGAVIELCAGIAERHSIPAARVLAHSDVAPGRKVDPGEKFPWKALFAAGIGHLVAAAPIKAGAALKAGDAGADVEALQAMLALYGYGVEISGDYDRQTEIVVAAFQLHFRRRLVDGVADNSTIRTLQRLLASVKATPVKKSRRDP
;
A
#
# COMPACT_ATOMS: atom_id res chain seq x y z
N SER A 1 7.71 -12.28 14.07
CA SER A 1 6.63 -11.86 13.17
C SER A 1 5.45 -12.81 13.35
N CYS A 2 4.20 -12.33 13.29
CA CYS A 2 3.00 -13.16 13.23
C CYS A 2 2.12 -12.64 12.10
N SER A 3 1.92 -13.45 11.07
CA SER A 3 1.19 -13.10 9.84
C SER A 3 0.54 -14.34 9.24
N VAL A 4 -0.57 -14.14 8.52
CA VAL A 4 -1.17 -15.17 7.66
C VAL A 4 -0.85 -14.83 6.21
N GLY A 5 -0.15 -15.73 5.51
CA GLY A 5 0.15 -15.58 4.09
C GLY A 5 -0.96 -16.18 3.22
N ILE A 6 -1.33 -15.48 2.14
CA ILE A 6 -2.29 -15.97 1.14
C ILE A 6 -1.60 -15.91 -0.22
N GLU A 7 -1.33 -17.07 -0.81
CA GLU A 7 -0.77 -17.18 -2.15
C GLU A 7 -1.89 -17.22 -3.19
N ILE A 8 -1.78 -16.36 -4.20
CA ILE A 8 -2.80 -16.20 -5.24
C ILE A 8 -2.16 -16.56 -6.57
N VAL A 9 -2.60 -17.66 -7.17
CA VAL A 9 -2.06 -18.16 -8.45
C VAL A 9 -2.16 -17.06 -9.51
N ASN A 10 -1.01 -16.56 -9.94
CA ASN A 10 -0.83 -15.62 -11.04
C ASN A 10 0.58 -15.82 -11.61
N PRO A 11 0.79 -15.76 -12.94
CA PRO A 11 2.13 -15.89 -13.52
C PRO A 11 3.15 -14.85 -13.02
N GLY A 12 2.70 -13.70 -12.51
CA GLY A 12 3.59 -12.66 -11.98
C GLY A 12 4.36 -11.90 -13.07
N HIS A 13 5.13 -10.89 -12.67
CA HIS A 13 5.81 -9.94 -13.57
C HIS A 13 6.74 -10.58 -14.59
N THR A 14 7.37 -11.70 -14.27
CA THR A 14 8.37 -12.36 -15.14
C THR A 14 7.77 -13.34 -16.14
N LEU A 15 6.55 -13.84 -15.92
CA LEU A 15 5.92 -14.89 -16.75
C LEU A 15 4.60 -14.44 -17.38
N GLY A 16 4.49 -13.14 -17.70
CA GLY A 16 3.34 -12.56 -18.38
C GLY A 16 2.19 -12.23 -17.45
N TYR A 17 2.47 -11.39 -16.44
CA TYR A 17 1.54 -10.90 -15.43
C TYR A 17 0.16 -10.54 -15.99
N LYS A 18 -0.91 -11.15 -15.47
CA LYS A 18 -2.28 -10.96 -15.97
C LYS A 18 -3.19 -10.40 -14.89
N ALA A 19 -4.32 -9.84 -15.32
CA ALA A 19 -5.41 -9.51 -14.41
C ALA A 19 -5.92 -10.79 -13.72
N PHE A 20 -6.28 -10.65 -12.45
CA PHE A 20 -6.80 -11.76 -11.64
C PHE A 20 -8.27 -12.04 -12.00
N PRO A 21 -8.67 -13.30 -12.26
CA PRO A 21 -10.05 -13.65 -12.56
C PRO A 21 -11.02 -13.25 -11.43
N ARG A 22 -12.21 -12.77 -11.78
CA ARG A 22 -13.23 -12.33 -10.80
C ARG A 22 -13.58 -13.41 -9.77
N ARG A 23 -13.68 -14.67 -10.18
CA ARG A 23 -13.95 -15.80 -9.28
C ARG A 23 -12.84 -16.01 -8.24
N GLN A 24 -11.58 -15.89 -8.65
CA GLN A 24 -10.43 -15.99 -7.75
C GLN A 24 -10.45 -14.86 -6.73
N ILE A 25 -10.74 -13.63 -7.16
CA ILE A 25 -10.81 -12.46 -6.27
C ILE A 25 -11.99 -12.55 -5.29
N GLY A 26 -13.13 -13.11 -5.72
CA GLY A 26 -14.25 -13.40 -4.82
C GLY A 26 -13.83 -14.34 -3.67
N ALA A 27 -13.15 -15.45 -4.00
CA ALA A 27 -12.65 -16.38 -2.99
C ALA A 27 -11.63 -15.75 -2.03
N VAL A 28 -10.75 -14.88 -2.55
CA VAL A 28 -9.78 -14.12 -1.72
C VAL A 28 -10.51 -13.18 -0.77
N ILE A 29 -11.55 -12.47 -1.22
CA ILE A 29 -12.33 -11.58 -0.37
C ILE A 29 -13.00 -12.35 0.77
N GLU A 30 -13.67 -13.47 0.47
CA GLU A 30 -14.33 -14.32 1.47
C GLU A 30 -13.33 -14.86 2.51
N LEU A 31 -12.18 -15.36 2.05
CA LEU A 31 -11.11 -15.85 2.91
C LEU A 31 -10.56 -14.74 3.83
N CYS A 32 -10.25 -13.58 3.25
CA CYS A 32 -9.73 -12.44 4.01
C CYS A 32 -10.74 -11.93 5.04
N ALA A 33 -12.05 -11.90 4.72
CA ALA A 33 -13.08 -11.51 5.67
C ALA A 33 -13.11 -12.42 6.89
N GLY A 34 -13.13 -13.74 6.68
CA GLY A 34 -13.13 -14.70 7.78
C GLY A 34 -11.86 -14.68 8.63
N ILE A 35 -10.69 -14.42 8.03
CA ILE A 35 -9.42 -14.27 8.77
C ILE A 35 -9.43 -12.96 9.57
N ALA A 36 -9.82 -11.85 8.94
CA ALA A 36 -9.80 -10.54 9.57
C ALA A 36 -10.76 -10.48 10.77
N GLU A 37 -11.94 -11.09 10.66
CA GLU A 37 -12.90 -11.20 11.77
C GLU A 37 -12.33 -12.03 12.92
N ARG A 38 -11.87 -13.26 12.63
CA ARG A 38 -11.39 -14.21 13.64
C ARG A 38 -10.20 -13.71 14.44
N HIS A 39 -9.34 -12.91 13.81
CA HIS A 39 -8.11 -12.39 14.41
C HIS A 39 -8.16 -10.89 14.72
N SER A 40 -9.31 -10.24 14.49
CA SER A 40 -9.48 -8.78 14.67
C SER A 40 -8.38 -7.98 13.96
N ILE A 41 -8.02 -8.37 12.73
CA ILE A 41 -6.95 -7.73 11.97
C ILE A 41 -7.39 -6.31 11.57
N PRO A 42 -6.67 -5.25 11.97
CA PRO A 42 -6.97 -3.90 11.52
C PRO A 42 -6.86 -3.79 10.00
N ALA A 43 -7.72 -3.01 9.35
CA ALA A 43 -7.72 -2.82 7.90
C ALA A 43 -6.35 -2.43 7.33
N ALA A 44 -5.61 -1.56 8.04
CA ALA A 44 -4.25 -1.13 7.65
C ALA A 44 -3.18 -2.24 7.74
N ARG A 45 -3.51 -3.42 8.30
CA ARG A 45 -2.62 -4.59 8.39
C ARG A 45 -2.93 -5.68 7.36
N VAL A 46 -3.81 -5.40 6.39
CA VAL A 46 -3.93 -6.20 5.17
C VAL A 46 -2.99 -5.59 4.13
N LEU A 47 -1.82 -6.20 3.97
CA LEU A 47 -0.69 -5.62 3.24
C LEU A 47 -0.32 -6.46 2.01
N ALA A 48 0.28 -5.81 1.02
CA ALA A 48 1.01 -6.48 -0.04
C ALA A 48 2.33 -7.05 0.52
N HIS A 49 2.87 -8.07 -0.15
CA HIS A 49 4.24 -8.49 0.15
C HIS A 49 5.25 -7.39 -0.19
N SER A 50 4.98 -6.61 -1.25
CA SER A 50 5.75 -5.42 -1.60
C SER A 50 5.76 -4.35 -0.52
N ASP A 51 4.72 -4.26 0.33
CA ASP A 51 4.69 -3.29 1.43
C ASP A 51 5.61 -3.69 2.59
N VAL A 52 5.69 -5.00 2.85
CA VAL A 52 6.48 -5.56 3.95
C VAL A 52 7.94 -5.77 3.56
N ALA A 53 8.20 -6.08 2.29
CA ALA A 53 9.54 -6.31 1.76
C ALA A 53 9.81 -5.52 0.46
N PRO A 54 9.77 -4.17 0.49
CA PRO A 54 10.09 -3.34 -0.66
C PRO A 54 11.43 -3.74 -1.31
N GLY A 55 11.47 -3.78 -2.64
CA GLY A 55 12.67 -4.10 -3.43
C GLY A 55 13.02 -5.58 -3.51
N ARG A 56 12.63 -6.40 -2.52
CA ARG A 56 12.74 -7.86 -2.60
C ARG A 56 11.51 -8.51 -3.23
N LYS A 57 10.35 -7.87 -3.09
CA LYS A 57 9.04 -8.38 -3.51
C LYS A 57 8.24 -7.30 -4.22
N VAL A 58 7.51 -7.72 -5.24
CA VAL A 58 6.64 -6.87 -6.07
C VAL A 58 5.18 -7.35 -6.06
N ASP A 59 4.93 -8.54 -5.52
CA ASP A 59 3.62 -9.16 -5.39
C ASP A 59 2.75 -8.50 -4.31
N PRO A 60 1.41 -8.44 -4.52
CA PRO A 60 0.67 -9.05 -5.61
C PRO A 60 0.62 -8.21 -6.90
N GLY A 61 1.31 -7.05 -6.92
CA GLY A 61 1.51 -6.20 -8.09
C GLY A 61 0.35 -5.24 -8.40
N GLU A 62 0.57 -4.39 -9.41
CA GLU A 62 -0.33 -3.31 -9.78
C GLU A 62 -1.67 -3.75 -10.39
N LYS A 63 -1.76 -5.00 -10.88
CA LYS A 63 -3.02 -5.58 -11.39
C LYS A 63 -3.87 -6.21 -10.29
N PHE A 64 -3.34 -6.32 -9.07
CA PHE A 64 -4.14 -6.80 -7.95
C PHE A 64 -5.27 -5.81 -7.62
N PRO A 65 -6.54 -6.27 -7.52
CA PRO A 65 -7.68 -5.37 -7.46
C PRO A 65 -7.98 -4.91 -6.02
N TRP A 66 -7.05 -4.20 -5.37
CA TRP A 66 -7.23 -3.63 -4.02
C TRP A 66 -8.54 -2.86 -3.83
N LYS A 67 -9.06 -2.21 -4.88
CA LYS A 67 -10.36 -1.51 -4.85
C LYS A 67 -11.53 -2.47 -4.60
N ALA A 68 -11.48 -3.68 -5.15
CA ALA A 68 -12.53 -4.68 -4.95
C ALA A 68 -12.53 -5.21 -3.51
N LEU A 69 -11.34 -5.46 -2.95
CA LEU A 69 -11.19 -5.85 -1.54
C LEU A 69 -11.71 -4.73 -0.63
N PHE A 70 -11.28 -3.49 -0.86
CA PHE A 70 -11.70 -2.35 -0.06
C PHE A 70 -13.22 -2.11 -0.10
N ALA A 71 -13.85 -2.26 -1.28
CA ALA A 71 -15.31 -2.15 -1.42
C ALA A 71 -16.06 -3.25 -0.63
N ALA A 72 -15.41 -4.39 -0.38
CA ALA A 72 -15.92 -5.46 0.48
C ALA A 72 -15.54 -5.30 1.96
N GLY A 73 -14.96 -4.16 2.36
CA GLY A 73 -14.53 -3.89 3.74
C GLY A 73 -13.18 -4.50 4.12
N ILE A 74 -12.40 -5.00 3.15
CA ILE A 74 -11.11 -5.63 3.37
C ILE A 74 -9.97 -4.69 2.99
N GLY A 75 -9.07 -4.47 3.94
CA GLY A 75 -7.89 -3.61 3.76
C GLY A 75 -8.20 -2.13 3.87
N HIS A 76 -7.15 -1.32 3.75
CA HIS A 76 -7.21 0.13 3.86
C HIS A 76 -6.83 0.77 2.53
N LEU A 77 -7.68 1.66 2.01
CA LEU A 77 -7.47 2.32 0.72
C LEU A 77 -8.09 3.71 0.73
N VAL A 78 -7.53 4.61 -0.08
CA VAL A 78 -8.15 5.87 -0.48
C VAL A 78 -8.15 6.00 -1.99
N ALA A 79 -8.98 6.89 -2.53
CA ALA A 79 -8.89 7.25 -3.94
C ALA A 79 -7.53 7.93 -4.22
N ALA A 80 -6.75 7.30 -5.11
CA ALA A 80 -5.49 7.86 -5.61
C ALA A 80 -5.74 9.25 -6.19
N ALA A 81 -4.86 10.19 -5.86
CA ALA A 81 -4.89 11.51 -6.50
C ALA A 81 -4.62 11.38 -8.02
N PRO A 82 -5.12 12.31 -8.85
CA PRO A 82 -4.84 12.30 -10.27
C PRO A 82 -3.37 12.62 -10.54
N ILE A 83 -2.76 11.91 -11.49
CA ILE A 83 -1.41 12.21 -11.99
C ILE A 83 -1.49 13.44 -12.90
N LYS A 84 -0.67 14.45 -12.60
CA LYS A 84 -0.53 15.69 -13.37
C LYS A 84 0.96 16.01 -13.46
N ALA A 85 1.38 16.63 -14.55
CA ALA A 85 2.74 17.17 -14.67
C ALA A 85 2.97 18.23 -13.57
N GLY A 86 4.19 18.27 -13.04
CA GLY A 86 4.59 19.20 -12.00
C GLY A 86 5.86 18.76 -11.29
N ALA A 87 6.20 19.47 -10.21
CA ALA A 87 7.31 19.10 -9.34
C ALA A 87 7.13 17.69 -8.76
N ALA A 88 8.24 16.99 -8.62
CA ALA A 88 8.30 15.64 -8.07
C ALA A 88 9.67 15.45 -7.41
N LEU A 89 9.70 14.61 -6.37
CA LEU A 89 10.95 14.16 -5.76
C LEU A 89 11.38 12.85 -6.41
N LYS A 90 12.65 12.72 -6.74
CA LYS A 90 13.24 11.58 -7.45
C LYS A 90 14.71 11.40 -7.09
N ALA A 91 15.30 10.30 -7.57
CA ALA A 91 16.70 9.98 -7.34
C ALA A 91 17.63 11.17 -7.62
N GLY A 92 18.47 11.49 -6.63
CA GLY A 92 19.41 12.62 -6.66
C GLY A 92 18.90 13.91 -6.01
N ASP A 93 17.60 14.01 -5.69
CA ASP A 93 17.07 15.11 -4.89
C ASP A 93 17.44 14.93 -3.41
N ALA A 94 17.54 16.03 -2.66
CA ALA A 94 17.81 16.03 -1.23
C ALA A 94 17.17 17.23 -0.51
N GLY A 95 17.04 17.16 0.81
CA GLY A 95 16.58 18.22 1.70
C GLY A 95 15.24 17.95 2.39
N ALA A 96 14.68 19.00 2.99
CA ALA A 96 13.53 18.90 3.89
C ALA A 96 12.27 18.27 3.26
N ASP A 97 12.06 18.46 1.96
CA ASP A 97 10.91 17.85 1.26
C ASP A 97 11.06 16.32 1.14
N VAL A 98 12.30 15.83 0.99
CA VAL A 98 12.60 14.40 0.99
C VAL A 98 12.46 13.84 2.40
N GLU A 99 12.97 14.53 3.42
CA GLU A 99 12.78 14.14 4.83
C GLU A 99 11.29 14.03 5.18
N ALA A 100 10.48 14.98 4.74
CA ALA A 100 9.04 14.98 4.96
C ALA A 100 8.36 13.78 4.27
N LEU A 101 8.75 13.44 3.04
CA LEU A 101 8.27 12.25 2.35
C LEU A 101 8.64 10.96 3.10
N GLN A 102 9.91 10.81 3.47
CA GLN A 102 10.42 9.65 4.21
C GLN A 102 9.69 9.50 5.55
N ALA A 103 9.52 10.60 6.29
CA ALA A 103 8.78 10.62 7.54
C ALA A 103 7.30 10.21 7.36
N MET A 104 6.63 10.65 6.29
CA MET A 104 5.27 10.23 5.99
C MET A 104 5.17 8.73 5.65
N LEU A 105 6.12 8.20 4.87
CA LEU A 105 6.18 6.78 4.52
C LEU A 105 6.44 5.92 5.77
N ALA A 106 7.39 6.33 6.60
CA ALA A 106 7.71 5.69 7.88
C ALA A 106 6.51 5.72 8.83
N LEU A 107 5.83 6.87 8.95
CA LEU A 107 4.63 7.02 9.79
C LEU A 107 3.48 6.12 9.32
N TYR A 108 3.34 5.90 8.01
CA TYR A 108 2.34 4.97 7.49
C TYR A 108 2.71 3.51 7.76
N GLY A 109 4.00 3.20 7.83
CA GLY A 109 4.51 1.89 8.25
C GLY A 109 5.56 1.26 7.33
N TYR A 110 6.04 1.98 6.31
CA TYR A 110 7.13 1.49 5.46
C TYR A 110 8.49 1.62 6.17
N GLY A 111 9.37 0.65 5.96
CA GLY A 111 10.77 0.74 6.40
C GLY A 111 11.58 1.64 5.48
N VAL A 112 11.75 2.90 5.88
CA VAL A 112 12.60 3.89 5.19
C VAL A 112 13.35 4.72 6.23
N GLU A 113 14.62 5.00 5.96
CA GLU A 113 15.42 5.90 6.78
C GLU A 113 15.09 7.35 6.41
N ILE A 114 15.08 8.24 7.42
CA ILE A 114 14.86 9.68 7.22
C ILE A 114 16.24 10.33 7.09
N SER A 115 16.86 10.18 5.93
CA SER A 115 18.19 10.73 5.63
C SER A 115 18.13 12.12 5.03
N GLY A 116 17.00 12.49 4.43
CA GLY A 116 16.87 13.68 3.60
C GLY A 116 17.45 13.53 2.19
N ASP A 117 18.02 12.38 1.86
CA ASP A 117 18.48 12.05 0.50
C ASP A 117 17.48 11.13 -0.19
N TYR A 118 17.09 11.44 -1.43
CA TYR A 118 16.25 10.56 -2.23
C TYR A 118 17.10 9.46 -2.82
N ASP A 119 17.51 8.56 -1.93
CA ASP A 119 18.39 7.44 -2.20
C ASP A 119 17.64 6.28 -2.87
N ARG A 120 18.40 5.21 -3.17
CA ARG A 120 17.84 4.02 -3.80
C ARG A 120 16.77 3.35 -2.95
N GLN A 121 16.92 3.38 -1.62
CA GLN A 121 15.94 2.79 -0.72
C GLN A 121 14.62 3.58 -0.74
N THR A 122 14.70 4.90 -0.76
CA THR A 122 13.53 5.79 -0.89
C THR A 122 12.78 5.53 -2.19
N GLU A 123 13.49 5.45 -3.33
CA GLU A 123 12.90 5.12 -4.63
C GLU A 123 12.17 3.76 -4.60
N ILE A 124 12.79 2.74 -4.01
CA ILE A 124 12.22 1.40 -3.84
C ILE A 124 10.93 1.44 -3.01
N VAL A 125 10.93 2.15 -1.89
CA VAL A 125 9.78 2.28 -0.99
C VAL A 125 8.64 3.05 -1.67
N VAL A 126 8.96 4.10 -2.41
CA VAL A 126 7.97 4.85 -3.20
C VAL A 126 7.34 3.96 -4.27
N ALA A 127 8.12 3.15 -4.98
CA ALA A 127 7.59 2.21 -5.96
C ALA A 127 6.69 1.15 -5.30
N ALA A 128 7.07 0.60 -4.14
CA ALA A 128 6.24 -0.32 -3.37
C ALA A 128 4.90 0.31 -2.95
N PHE A 129 4.94 1.55 -2.45
CA PHE A 129 3.73 2.32 -2.15
C PHE A 129 2.84 2.51 -3.38
N GLN A 130 3.42 2.82 -4.54
CA GLN A 130 2.68 3.00 -5.78
C GLN A 130 2.03 1.68 -6.25
N LEU A 131 2.70 0.53 -6.11
CA LEU A 131 2.16 -0.80 -6.44
C LEU A 131 0.85 -1.11 -5.69
N HIS A 132 0.66 -0.58 -4.48
CA HIS A 132 -0.57 -0.75 -3.72
C HIS A 132 -1.55 0.40 -3.98
N PHE A 133 -1.12 1.64 -3.74
CA PHE A 133 -2.03 2.79 -3.57
C PHE A 133 -2.18 3.67 -4.81
N ARG A 134 -1.20 3.68 -5.73
CA ARG A 134 -1.14 4.57 -6.92
C ARG A 134 -0.75 3.79 -8.19
N ARG A 135 -1.46 2.70 -8.44
CA ARG A 135 -1.12 1.65 -9.44
C ARG A 135 -1.03 2.05 -10.91
N ARG A 136 -1.55 3.22 -11.30
CA ARG A 136 -1.60 3.62 -12.73
C ARG A 136 -0.22 3.90 -13.32
N LEU A 137 0.75 4.24 -12.48
CA LEU A 137 2.14 4.44 -12.86
C LEU A 137 2.99 4.13 -11.62
N VAL A 138 3.97 3.24 -11.79
CA VAL A 138 4.85 2.76 -10.73
C VAL A 138 6.26 3.01 -11.24
N ASP A 139 6.84 4.12 -10.82
CA ASP A 139 8.09 4.67 -11.35
C ASP A 139 9.09 5.03 -10.24
N GLY A 140 8.71 4.86 -8.97
CA GLY A 140 9.56 5.24 -7.85
C GLY A 140 9.77 6.74 -7.72
N VAL A 141 8.99 7.57 -8.41
CA VAL A 141 9.04 9.04 -8.36
C VAL A 141 7.89 9.57 -7.51
N ALA A 142 8.20 10.33 -6.48
CA ALA A 142 7.21 10.92 -5.58
C ALA A 142 6.68 12.23 -6.15
N ASP A 143 5.81 12.11 -7.15
CA ASP A 143 5.03 13.23 -7.67
C ASP A 143 3.90 13.67 -6.72
N ASN A 144 3.25 14.78 -7.03
CA ASN A 144 2.11 15.28 -6.27
C ASN A 144 0.96 14.26 -6.13
N SER A 145 0.79 13.34 -7.10
CA SER A 145 -0.19 12.26 -6.98
C SER A 145 0.19 11.27 -5.86
N THR A 146 1.46 10.89 -5.78
CA THR A 146 1.99 9.99 -4.76
C THR A 146 1.86 10.64 -3.38
N ILE A 147 2.37 11.87 -3.24
CA ILE A 147 2.37 12.62 -1.97
C ILE A 147 0.94 12.82 -1.44
N ARG A 148 0.01 13.30 -2.27
CA ARG A 148 -1.39 13.51 -1.83
C ARG A 148 -2.11 12.22 -1.48
N THR A 149 -1.79 11.12 -2.15
CA THR A 149 -2.38 9.82 -1.83
C THR A 149 -1.89 9.35 -0.46
N LEU A 150 -0.60 9.50 -0.16
CA LEU A 150 -0.02 9.19 1.14
C LEU A 150 -0.60 10.05 2.26
N GLN A 151 -0.72 11.37 2.04
CA GLN A 151 -1.35 12.29 3.00
C GLN A 151 -2.80 11.90 3.32
N ARG A 152 -3.59 11.51 2.31
CA ARG A 152 -4.98 11.04 2.50
C ARG A 152 -5.03 9.75 3.31
N LEU A 153 -4.12 8.80 3.06
CA LEU A 153 -4.01 7.58 3.85
C LEU A 153 -3.72 7.91 5.32
N LEU A 154 -2.68 8.70 5.60
CA LEU A 154 -2.33 9.13 6.95
C LEU A 154 -3.49 9.84 7.67
N ALA A 155 -4.22 10.72 6.98
CA ALA A 155 -5.39 11.39 7.53
C ALA A 155 -6.51 10.40 7.88
N SER A 156 -6.74 9.39 7.03
CA SER A 156 -7.78 8.38 7.28
C SER A 156 -7.46 7.39 8.40
N VAL A 157 -6.17 7.11 8.66
CA VAL A 157 -5.76 6.33 9.85
C VAL A 157 -6.08 7.10 11.13
N LYS A 158 -5.77 8.41 11.17
CA LYS A 158 -6.06 9.29 12.31
C LYS A 158 -7.56 9.47 12.57
N ALA A 159 -8.38 9.43 11.52
CA ALA A 159 -9.82 9.66 11.60
C ALA A 159 -10.64 8.43 12.03
N THR A 160 -10.07 7.22 12.08
CA THR A 160 -10.81 6.01 12.44
C THR A 160 -10.97 5.92 13.97
N PRO A 161 -12.17 6.10 14.55
CA PRO A 161 -12.36 5.93 15.98
C PRO A 161 -12.28 4.44 16.32
N VAL A 162 -11.64 4.08 17.43
CA VAL A 162 -11.72 2.74 18.00
C VAL A 162 -13.18 2.43 18.27
N LYS A 163 -13.78 1.44 17.57
CA LYS A 163 -15.07 0.87 17.95
C LYS A 163 -14.89 0.27 19.35
N LYS A 164 -15.39 0.94 20.39
CA LYS A 164 -15.54 0.33 21.71
C LYS A 164 -16.41 -0.92 21.53
N SER A 165 -15.86 -2.10 21.78
CA SER A 165 -16.67 -3.31 21.90
C SER A 165 -17.68 -3.07 23.01
N ARG A 166 -18.97 -3.04 22.69
CA ARG A 166 -20.01 -3.24 23.69
C ARG A 166 -19.81 -4.66 24.23
N ARG A 167 -19.25 -4.77 25.43
CA ARG A 167 -19.59 -5.87 26.32
C ARG A 167 -20.94 -5.48 26.91
N ASP A 168 -21.99 -6.08 26.38
CA ASP A 168 -23.28 -6.15 27.05
C ASP A 168 -23.26 -7.39 27.97
N PRO A 169 -24.09 -7.39 29.04
CA PRO A 169 -23.69 -7.64 30.43
C PRO A 169 -23.45 -9.10 30.82
#